data_AF-A0AAU9VH80-F1
#
_entry.id   AF-A0AAU9VH80-F1
#
_cell.length_a   1.000
_cell.length_b   1.000
_cell.length_c   1.000
_cell.angle_alpha   90.00
_cell.angle_beta   90.00
_cell.angle_gamma   90.00
#
_symmetry.space_group_name_H-M   'P 1'
#
loop_
_entity.id
_entity.type
_entity.pdbx_description
1 polymer ?
#
loop_
_entity_poly.entity_id
_entity_poly.type
_entity_poly.pdbx_seq_one_letter_code
_entity_poly.pdbx_strand_id
1 'polypeptide(L)' 'MSRAGTPTDNPIVESLNGWIKAEMACDYQYWSVDNFENFIEEYVHYFNFERPAYCLNYKTPIQYKMDKGF' A
#
# COMPACT_ATOMS: atom_id res chain seq x y z
N MET A 1 -4.84 -0.77 15.43
CA MET A 1 -5.42 -1.75 16.37
C MET A 1 -6.38 -2.62 15.58
N SER A 2 -6.18 -3.95 15.58
CA SER A 2 -7.10 -4.90 14.93
C SER A 2 -8.52 -4.76 15.47
N ARG A 3 -9.52 -5.09 14.64
CA ARG A 3 -10.89 -5.24 15.13
C ARG A 3 -10.93 -6.30 16.23
N ALA A 4 -11.78 -6.11 17.24
CA ALA A 4 -11.96 -7.09 18.31
C ALA A 4 -12.30 -8.46 17.71
N GLY A 5 -11.56 -9.50 18.10
CA GLY A 5 -11.72 -10.87 17.58
C GLY A 5 -10.92 -11.21 16.31
N THR A 6 -10.10 -10.29 15.78
CA THR A 6 -9.25 -10.55 14.59
C THR A 6 -7.76 -10.31 14.86
N PRO A 7 -7.11 -11.16 15.68
CA PRO A 7 -5.72 -10.95 16.07
C PRO A 7 -4.73 -11.01 14.89
N THR A 8 -5.11 -11.64 13.78
CA THR A 8 -4.27 -11.80 12.59
C THR A 8 -4.25 -10.58 11.68
N ASP A 9 -5.23 -9.67 11.78
CA ASP A 9 -5.28 -8.49 10.90
C ASP A 9 -4.18 -7.47 11.26
N ASN A 10 -3.88 -7.29 12.55
CA ASN A 10 -2.85 -6.36 13.00
C ASN A 10 -1.45 -6.69 12.43
N PRO A 11 -0.92 -7.93 12.57
CA PRO A 11 0.40 -8.25 12.03
C PRO A 11 0.48 -8.18 10.50
N ILE A 12 -0.62 -8.44 9.78
CA ILE A 12 -0.67 -8.30 8.31
C ILE A 12 -0.52 -6.81 7.92
N VAL A 13 -1.31 -5.94 8.56
CA VAL A 13 -1.27 -4.49 8.30
C VAL A 13 0.08 -3.89 8.72
N GLU A 14 0.65 -4.34 9.84
CA GLU A 14 1.98 -3.91 10.29
C GLU A 14 3.07 -4.30 9.29
N SER A 15 3.02 -5.52 8.77
CA SER A 15 3.98 -6.00 7.76
C SER A 15 3.87 -5.18 6.46
N LEU A 16 2.64 -4.91 5.99
CA LEU A 16 2.40 -4.07 4.81
C LEU A 16 2.93 -2.65 5.01
N ASN A 17 2.64 -2.03 6.15
CA ASN A 17 3.12 -0.69 6.48
C ASN A 17 4.65 -0.64 6.58
N GLY A 18 5.28 -1.71 7.09
CA GLY A 18 6.73 -1.85 7.10
C GLY A 18 7.34 -1.85 5.70
N TRP A 19 6.73 -2.60 4.77
CA TRP A 19 7.18 -2.66 3.38
C TRP A 19 7.02 -1.33 2.65
N ILE A 20 5.88 -0.67 2.83
CA ILE A 20 5.63 0.66 2.25
C ILE A 20 6.69 1.66 2.69
N LYS A 21 7.00 1.72 3.99
CA LYS A 21 8.04 2.62 4.51
C LYS A 21 9.44 2.29 3.97
N ALA A 22 9.76 1.01 3.86
CA ALA A 22 11.04 0.57 3.29
C ALA A 22 11.16 0.98 1.81
N GLU A 23 10.10 0.81 1.02
CA GLU A 23 10.05 1.21 -0.38
C GLU A 23 10.17 2.74 -0.54
N MET A 24 9.40 3.52 0.23
CA MET A 24 9.52 4.98 0.27
C MET A 24 10.95 5.43 0.59
N ALA A 25 11.63 4.74 1.50
CA ALA A 25 12.99 5.06 1.90
C ALA A 25 14.02 4.71 0.82
N CYS A 26 13.93 3.53 0.22
CA CYS A 26 14.90 3.05 -0.76
C CYS A 26 14.74 3.72 -2.13
N ASP A 27 13.51 3.85 -2.61
CA ASP A 27 13.25 4.19 -4.03
C ASP A 27 12.89 5.66 -4.23
N TYR A 28 12.36 6.33 -3.20
CA TYR A 28 11.79 7.69 -3.33
C TYR A 28 12.50 8.75 -2.50
N GLN A 29 13.42 8.37 -1.60
CA GLN A 29 14.10 9.30 -0.67
C GLN A 29 13.11 10.27 -0.01
N TYR A 30 11.99 9.75 0.50
CA TYR A 30 10.83 10.55 0.91
C TYR A 30 11.12 11.67 1.92
N TRP A 31 12.26 11.63 2.60
CA TRP A 31 12.72 12.68 3.52
C TRP A 31 13.20 13.96 2.81
N SER A 32 13.37 13.93 1.49
CA SER A 32 13.83 15.06 0.67
C SER A 32 12.71 15.74 -0.10
N VAL A 33 11.45 15.31 0.06
CA VAL A 33 10.30 15.93 -0.62
C VAL A 33 9.85 17.21 0.08
N ASP A 34 9.49 18.23 -0.69
CA ASP A 34 9.03 19.51 -0.16
C ASP A 34 7.66 19.42 0.54
N ASN A 35 6.77 18.57 0.03
CA ASN A 35 5.45 18.32 0.59
C ASN A 35 5.19 16.83 0.76
N PHE A 36 5.30 16.37 2.01
CA PHE A 36 5.11 14.96 2.36
C PHE A 36 3.65 14.50 2.22
N GLU A 37 2.68 15.38 2.46
CA GLU A 37 1.26 15.02 2.31
C GLU A 37 0.93 14.69 0.85
N ASN A 38 1.35 15.56 -0.08
CA ASN A 38 1.17 15.31 -1.52
C ASN A 38 1.89 14.04 -1.97
N PHE A 39 3.12 13.80 -1.49
CA PHE A 39 3.85 12.57 -1.77
C PHE A 39 3.07 11.32 -1.34
N ILE A 40 2.45 11.34 -0.15
CA ILE A 40 1.65 10.23 0.34
C ILE A 40 0.40 10.03 -0.52
N GLU A 41 -0.29 11.10 -0.92
CA GLU A 41 -1.45 11.00 -1.82
C GLU A 41 -1.07 10.38 -3.17
N GLU A 42 0.03 10.83 -3.78
CA GLU A 42 0.54 10.26 -5.04
C GLU A 42 0.98 8.81 -4.88
N TYR A 43 1.68 8.49 -3.78
CA TYR A 43 2.09 7.11 -3.50
C TYR A 43 0.89 6.18 -3.31
N VAL A 44 -0.14 6.62 -2.58
CA VAL A 44 -1.37 5.85 -2.38
C VAL A 44 -2.10 5.66 -3.71
N HIS A 45 -2.12 6.68 -4.59
CA HIS A 45 -2.66 6.55 -5.94
C HIS A 45 -1.89 5.49 -6.74
N TYR A 46 -0.57 5.63 -6.82
CA TYR A 46 0.32 4.69 -7.51
C TYR A 46 0.11 3.25 -7.02
N PHE A 47 0.11 3.04 -5.70
CA PHE A 47 -0.04 1.72 -5.10
C PHE A 47 -1.37 1.06 -5.50
N ASN A 48 -2.46 1.82 -5.52
CA ASN A 48 -3.81 1.28 -5.75
C ASN A 48 -4.19 1.14 -7.23
N PHE A 49 -3.74 2.08 -8.07
CA PHE A 49 -4.20 2.20 -9.45
C PHE A 49 -3.18 1.77 -10.49
N GLU A 50 -1.88 1.84 -10.17
CA GLU A 50 -0.82 1.69 -11.17
C GLU A 50 0.07 0.48 -10.88
N ARG A 51 0.32 0.15 -9.61
CA ARG A 51 1.22 -0.94 -9.21
C ARG A 51 0.60 -2.32 -9.50
N PRO A 52 1.15 -3.10 -10.45
CA PRO A 52 0.74 -4.48 -10.63
C PRO A 52 1.33 -5.35 -9.51
N ALA A 53 0.52 -6.23 -8.94
CA ALA A 53 0.97 -7.17 -7.91
C ALA A 53 1.01 -8.59 -8.46
N TYR A 54 2.17 -9.26 -8.32
CA TYR A 54 2.34 -10.65 -8.76
C TYR A 54 1.30 -11.59 -8.12
N CYS A 55 1.05 -11.42 -6.81
CA CYS A 55 0.05 -12.19 -6.07
C CYS A 55 -1.39 -11.96 -6.56
N LEU A 56 -1.65 -10.87 -7.28
CA LEU A 56 -2.95 -10.53 -7.87
C LEU A 56 -3.01 -10.85 -9.37
N ASN A 57 -2.16 -11.76 -9.85
CA ASN A 57 -2.02 -12.08 -11.28
C ASN A 57 -1.74 -10.83 -12.13
N TYR A 58 -0.82 -9.99 -11.65
CA TYR A 58 -0.41 -8.71 -12.24
C TYR A 58 -1.54 -7.67 -12.39
N LYS A 59 -2.67 -7.84 -11.70
CA LYS A 59 -3.69 -6.81 -11.55
C LYS A 59 -3.25 -5.78 -10.51
N THR A 60 -3.78 -4.57 -10.62
CA THR A 60 -3.67 -3.54 -9.57
C THR A 60 -4.67 -3.82 -8.45
N PRO A 61 -4.45 -3.30 -7.22
CA PRO A 61 -5.39 -3.50 -6.11
C PRO A 61 -6.83 -3.12 -6.45
N ILE A 62 -7.04 -2.01 -7.16
CA ILE A 62 -8.38 -1.60 -7.60
C ILE A 62 -8.98 -2.55 -8.63
N GLN A 63 -8.20 -2.98 -9.64
CA GLN A 63 -8.68 -3.97 -10.60
C GLN A 63 -9.08 -5.27 -9.92
N TYR A 64 -8.28 -5.73 -8.96
CA TYR A 64 -8.59 -6.93 -8.18
C TYR A 64 -9.87 -6.75 -7.33
N LYS A 65 -10.06 -5.57 -6.73
CA LYS A 65 -11.27 -5.24 -5.98
C LYS A 65 -12.52 -5.28 -6.88
N MET A 66 -12.46 -4.66 -8.05
CA MET A 66 -13.55 -4.65 -9.04
C MET A 66 -13.91 -6.06 -9.52
N ASP A 67 -12.90 -6.90 -9.81
CA ASP A 67 -13.07 -8.30 -10.23
C ASP A 67 -13.76 -9.16 -9.16
N LYS A 68 -13.54 -8.84 -7.88
CA LYS A 68 -14.14 -9.53 -6.74
C LYS A 68 -15.55 -9.02 -6.37
N GLY A 69 -16.04 -7.97 -7.02
CA GLY A 69 -17.40 -7.43 -6.80
C GLY A 69 -17.61 -6.75 -5.45
N PHE A 70 -16.56 -6.18 -4.85
CA PHE A 70 -16.60 -5.40 -3.60
C PHE A 70 -16.65 -3.89 -3.82
#